data_AF-A0A4U5JWB4-F1
#
_entry.id   AF-A0A4U5JWB4-F1
#
_cell.length_a   1.000
_cell.length_b   1.000
_cell.length_c   1.000
_cell.angle_alpha   90.00
_cell.angle_beta   90.00
_cell.angle_gamma   90.00
#
_symmetry.space_group_name_H-M   'P 1'
#
loop_
_entity.id
_entity.type
_entity.pdbx_description
1 polymer ?
#
loop_
_entity_poly.entity_id
_entity_poly.type
_entity_poly.pdbx_seq_one_letter_code
_entity_poly.pdbx_strand_id
1 'polypeptide(L)'
;MASNLAWGVGIVVIALASTYARKLGYIEAETVTRIVMCAIGLMVAWFGNRMPKRFVPNPWARQATRVGGWSMALSGLIYAALWVFAPTQIAVVGGSAAVILGILVTISYCLSLRSKAKVPPTP
;
A
#
# COMPACT_ATOMS: atom_id res chain seq x y z
N MET A 1 7.53 10.78 11.59
CA MET A 1 8.92 10.83 11.10
C MET A 1 9.71 9.57 11.46
N ALA A 2 9.90 9.25 12.74
CA ALA A 2 10.64 8.06 13.20
C ALA A 2 10.15 6.73 12.59
N SER A 3 8.82 6.51 12.52
CA SER A 3 8.25 5.31 11.91
C SER A 3 8.54 5.16 10.41
N ASN A 4 8.74 6.27 9.68
CA ASN A 4 9.00 6.23 8.23
C ASN A 4 10.47 5.89 7.97
N LEU A 5 11.36 6.47 8.78
CA LEU A 5 12.77 6.13 8.80
C LEU A 5 13.00 4.67 9.19
N ALA A 6 12.26 4.16 10.19
CA ALA A 6 12.36 2.77 10.61
C ALA A 6 12.00 1.79 9.48
N TRP A 7 10.92 2.05 8.73
CA TRP A 7 10.57 1.24 7.55
C TRP A 7 11.63 1.34 6.44
N GLY A 8 12.10 2.56 6.13
CA GLY A 8 13.13 2.77 5.11
C GLY A 8 14.43 2.03 5.43
N VAL A 9 14.95 2.22 6.65
CA VAL A 9 16.16 1.53 7.13
C VAL A 9 15.93 0.02 7.18
N GLY A 10 14.77 -0.43 7.67
CA GLY A 10 14.44 -1.85 7.74
C GLY A 10 14.45 -2.53 6.36
N ILE A 11 13.86 -1.90 5.34
CA ILE A 11 13.86 -2.43 3.97
C ILE A 11 15.27 -2.49 3.40
N VAL A 12 16.11 -1.47 3.65
CA VAL A 12 17.51 -1.46 3.21
C VAL A 12 18.31 -2.58 3.89
N VAL A 13 18.15 -2.76 5.21
CA VAL A 13 18.81 -3.84 5.95
C VAL A 13 18.37 -5.21 5.44
N ILE A 14 17.07 -5.41 5.20
CA ILE A 14 16.54 -6.65 4.61
C ILE A 14 17.14 -6.89 3.22
N ALA A 15 17.17 -5.88 2.36
CA ALA A 15 17.73 -6.02 1.01
C ALA A 15 19.22 -6.39 1.04
N LEU A 16 19.99 -5.79 1.96
CA LEU A 16 21.41 -6.09 2.15
C LEU A 16 21.63 -7.50 2.70
N ALA A 17 20.87 -7.89 3.73
CA ALA A 17 20.94 -9.23 4.31
C ALA A 17 20.57 -10.32 3.29
N SER A 18 19.51 -10.09 2.51
CA SER A 18 19.08 -11.01 1.45
C SER A 18 20.10 -11.07 0.30
N THR A 19 20.70 -9.95 -0.10
CA THR A 19 21.78 -9.93 -1.10
C THR A 19 23.02 -10.66 -0.62
N TYR A 20 23.35 -10.54 0.67
CA TYR A 20 24.44 -11.27 1.30
C TYR A 20 24.18 -12.78 1.35
N ALA A 21 22.98 -13.19 1.78
CA ALA A 21 22.57 -14.59 1.76
C ALA A 21 22.55 -15.19 0.33
N ARG A 22 22.21 -14.38 -0.69
CA ARG A 22 22.36 -14.78 -2.10
C ARG A 22 23.82 -15.02 -2.46
N LYS A 23 24.75 -14.15 -2.04
CA LYS A 23 26.19 -14.36 -2.30
C LYS A 23 26.74 -15.63 -1.64
N LEU A 24 26.15 -16.04 -0.52
CA LEU A 24 26.48 -17.30 0.17
C LEU A 24 25.81 -18.53 -0.48
N GLY A 25 24.97 -18.34 -1.51
CA GLY A 25 24.28 -19.41 -2.20
C GLY A 25 23.05 -19.96 -1.47
N TYR A 26 22.61 -19.33 -0.37
CA TYR A 26 21.45 -19.80 0.40
C TYR A 26 20.11 -19.48 -0.26
N ILE A 27 20.04 -18.44 -1.10
CA ILE A 27 18.80 -17.98 -1.75
C ILE A 27 19.05 -17.43 -3.15
N GLU A 28 18.08 -17.59 -4.03
CA GLU A 28 18.12 -17.08 -5.39
C GLU A 28 17.76 -15.58 -5.45
N ALA A 29 18.17 -14.93 -6.55
CA ALA A 29 17.84 -13.52 -6.82
C ALA A 29 16.33 -13.25 -6.82
N GLU A 30 15.55 -14.22 -7.28
CA GLU A 30 14.08 -14.14 -7.27
C GLU A 30 13.55 -14.05 -5.83
N THR A 31 14.07 -14.87 -4.92
CA THR A 31 13.69 -14.90 -3.51
C THR A 31 14.01 -13.58 -2.82
N VAL A 32 15.18 -12.99 -3.09
CA VAL A 32 15.55 -11.65 -2.57
C VAL A 32 14.51 -10.61 -3.00
N THR A 33 14.13 -10.63 -4.26
CA THR A 33 13.17 -9.66 -4.82
C THR A 33 11.80 -9.83 -4.18
N ARG A 34 11.34 -11.07 -3.97
CA ARG A 34 10.07 -11.36 -3.29
C ARG A 34 10.02 -10.84 -1.86
N ILE A 35 11.08 -11.06 -1.09
CA ILE A 35 11.16 -10.61 0.30
C ILE A 35 11.05 -9.08 0.36
N VAL A 36 11.82 -8.37 -0.47
CA VAL A 36 11.82 -6.90 -0.49
C VAL A 36 10.47 -6.35 -0.93
N MET A 37 9.87 -6.90 -1.99
CA MET A 37 8.57 -6.44 -2.50
C MET A 37 7.43 -6.72 -1.51
N CYS A 38 7.46 -7.87 -0.83
CA CYS A 38 6.51 -8.16 0.24
C CYS A 38 6.64 -7.16 1.41
N ALA A 39 7.87 -6.85 1.82
CA ALA A 39 8.12 -5.85 2.86
C ALA A 39 7.61 -4.45 2.47
N ILE A 40 7.73 -4.08 1.20
CA ILE A 40 7.16 -2.82 0.66
C ILE A 40 5.62 -2.85 0.73
N GLY A 41 4.98 -3.96 0.34
CA GLY A 41 3.52 -4.10 0.44
C GLY A 41 3.02 -3.96 1.88
N LEU A 42 3.72 -4.58 2.85
CA LEU A 42 3.42 -4.44 4.27
C LEU A 42 3.63 -3.01 4.79
N MET A 43 4.67 -2.33 4.33
CA MET A 43 4.89 -0.92 4.62
C MET A 43 3.71 -0.08 4.13
N VAL A 44 3.25 -0.28 2.90
CA VAL A 44 2.08 0.42 2.34
C VAL A 44 0.82 0.12 3.15
N ALA A 45 0.60 -1.14 3.53
CA ALA A 45 -0.52 -1.54 4.38
C ALA A 45 -0.52 -0.79 5.73
N TRP A 46 0.66 -0.72 6.36
CA TRP A 46 0.87 0.00 7.61
C TRP A 46 0.60 1.49 7.48
N PHE A 47 1.07 2.12 6.40
CA PHE A 47 0.82 3.53 6.13
C PHE A 47 -0.66 3.82 5.86
N GLY A 48 -1.34 3.01 5.06
CA GLY A 48 -2.77 3.14 4.81
C GLY A 48 -3.60 3.05 6.10
N ASN A 49 -3.24 2.12 6.99
CA ASN A 49 -3.92 1.97 8.28
C ASN A 49 -3.66 3.16 9.23
N ARG A 50 -2.47 3.76 9.16
CA ARG A 50 -2.08 4.93 9.96
C ARG A 50 -2.44 6.29 9.33
N MET A 51 -3.00 6.31 8.13
CA MET A 51 -3.38 7.56 7.47
C MET A 51 -4.32 8.36 8.39
N PRO A 52 -4.01 9.64 8.68
CA PRO A 52 -4.61 10.35 9.80
C PRO A 52 -6.08 10.65 9.55
N LYS A 53 -6.96 9.93 10.26
CA LYS A 53 -8.42 10.08 10.27
C LYS A 53 -8.89 11.37 11.00
N ARG A 54 -8.00 12.36 11.23
CA ARG A 54 -8.09 13.29 12.38
C ARG A 54 -8.08 14.80 12.09
N PHE A 55 -7.94 15.27 10.86
CA PHE A 55 -7.96 16.73 10.61
C PHE A 55 -8.66 17.11 9.31
N VAL A 56 -9.93 16.74 9.17
CA VAL A 56 -10.77 17.36 8.15
C VAL A 56 -12.03 17.91 8.83
N PRO A 57 -12.25 19.24 8.82
CA PRO A 57 -13.41 19.87 9.45
C PRO A 57 -14.75 19.37 8.90
N ASN A 58 -14.74 18.87 7.66
CA ASN A 58 -15.92 18.37 6.98
C ASN A 58 -16.15 16.86 7.26
N PRO A 59 -17.31 16.45 7.80
CA PRO A 59 -17.63 15.04 8.07
C PRO A 59 -17.55 14.15 6.81
N TRP A 60 -17.87 14.69 5.62
CA TRP A 60 -17.80 13.96 4.35
C TRP A 60 -16.35 13.68 3.93
N ALA A 61 -15.47 14.65 4.12
CA ALA A 61 -14.05 14.51 3.80
C ALA A 61 -13.31 13.60 4.80
N ARG A 62 -13.83 13.48 6.03
CA ARG A 62 -13.35 12.51 7.02
C ARG A 62 -13.72 11.07 6.66
N GLN A 63 -14.88 10.87 6.03
CA GLN A 63 -15.28 9.56 5.52
C GLN A 63 -14.46 9.17 4.28
N ALA A 64 -14.19 10.13 3.38
CA ALA A 64 -13.29 9.97 2.23
C ALA A 64 -11.90 9.47 2.63
N THR A 65 -11.28 10.13 3.61
CA THR A 65 -9.93 9.80 4.09
C THR A 65 -9.88 8.45 4.81
N ARG A 66 -10.97 8.02 5.46
CA ARG A 66 -11.07 6.67 6.01
C ARG A 66 -11.13 5.61 4.91
N VAL A 67 -11.98 5.80 3.92
CA VAL A 67 -12.12 4.83 2.81
C VAL A 67 -10.84 4.77 1.97
N GLY A 68 -10.21 5.93 1.70
CA GLY A 68 -8.91 5.98 1.02
C GLY A 68 -7.80 5.28 1.81
N GLY A 69 -7.71 5.54 3.12
CA GLY A 69 -6.73 4.86 3.99
C GLY A 69 -6.93 3.34 4.04
N TRP A 70 -8.18 2.87 4.16
CA TRP A 70 -8.51 1.44 4.12
C TRP A 70 -8.29 0.81 2.75
N SER A 71 -8.59 1.52 1.66
CA SER A 71 -8.33 1.06 0.30
C SER A 71 -6.84 0.88 0.05
N MET A 72 -6.02 1.84 0.49
CA MET A 72 -4.56 1.76 0.41
C MET A 72 -3.99 0.67 1.33
N ALA A 73 -4.59 0.47 2.50
CA ALA A 73 -4.20 -0.61 3.40
C ALA A 73 -4.47 -2.00 2.80
N LEU A 74 -5.67 -2.16 2.23
CA LEU A 74 -6.11 -3.40 1.59
C LEU A 74 -5.29 -3.70 0.34
N SER A 75 -4.99 -2.68 -0.49
CA SER A 75 -4.14 -2.86 -1.67
C SER A 75 -2.71 -3.26 -1.30
N GLY A 76 -2.14 -2.67 -0.24
CA GLY A 76 -0.83 -3.07 0.30
C GLY A 76 -0.80 -4.51 0.80
N LEU A 77 -1.86 -4.97 1.47
CA LEU A 77 -2.00 -6.36 1.92
C LEU A 77 -2.14 -7.35 0.76
N ILE A 78 -2.97 -7.03 -0.23
CA ILE A 78 -3.13 -7.85 -1.44
C ILE A 78 -1.80 -7.93 -2.20
N TYR A 79 -1.08 -6.80 -2.31
CA TYR A 79 0.25 -6.76 -2.92
C TYR A 79 1.24 -7.68 -2.18
N ALA A 80 1.31 -7.57 -0.85
CA ALA A 80 2.19 -8.43 -0.04
C ALA A 80 1.82 -9.92 -0.17
N ALA A 81 0.53 -10.25 -0.11
CA ALA A 81 0.04 -11.63 -0.24
C ALA A 81 0.39 -12.21 -1.63
N LEU A 82 0.21 -11.44 -2.70
CA LEU A 82 0.60 -11.87 -4.05
C LEU A 82 2.10 -12.14 -4.14
N TRP A 83 2.95 -11.34 -3.51
CA TRP A 83 4.39 -11.56 -3.52
C TRP A 83 4.85 -12.75 -2.66
N VAL A 84 4.07 -13.15 -1.65
CA VAL A 84 4.33 -14.35 -0.82
C VAL A 84 3.89 -15.62 -1.54
N PHE A 85 2.69 -15.63 -2.11
CA PHE A 85 2.03 -16.85 -2.59
C PHE A 85 2.09 -17.04 -4.12
N ALA A 86 2.20 -15.97 -4.91
CA ALA A 86 2.11 -16.07 -6.36
C ALA A 86 3.48 -16.19 -7.04
N PRO A 87 3.59 -16.87 -8.20
CA PRO A 87 4.74 -16.79 -9.10
C PRO A 87 5.09 -15.34 -9.43
N THR A 88 6.37 -15.01 -9.60
CA THR A 88 6.84 -13.62 -9.78
C THR A 88 6.16 -12.88 -10.92
N GLN A 89 5.89 -13.54 -12.03
CA GLN A 89 5.17 -12.94 -13.15
C GLN A 89 3.74 -12.50 -12.75
N ILE A 90 3.05 -13.33 -11.95
CA ILE A 90 1.71 -13.05 -11.44
C ILE A 90 1.77 -11.99 -10.33
N ALA A 91 2.81 -12.02 -9.48
CA ALA A 91 3.01 -11.05 -8.42
C ALA A 91 3.24 -9.62 -8.96
N VAL A 92 4.00 -9.49 -10.05
CA VAL A 92 4.24 -8.18 -10.70
C VAL A 92 2.95 -7.63 -11.30
N VAL A 93 2.26 -8.40 -12.13
CA VAL A 93 1.04 -7.95 -12.81
C VAL A 93 -0.10 -7.75 -11.82
N GLY A 94 -0.36 -8.75 -10.96
CA GLY A 94 -1.42 -8.72 -9.97
C GLY A 94 -1.19 -7.67 -8.88
N GLY A 95 0.06 -7.51 -8.42
CA GLY A 95 0.41 -6.48 -7.44
C GLY A 95 0.23 -5.08 -8.00
N SER A 96 0.72 -4.83 -9.22
CA SER A 96 0.54 -3.53 -9.89
C SER A 96 -0.94 -3.21 -10.11
N ALA A 97 -1.72 -4.18 -10.58
CA ALA A 97 -3.16 -4.04 -10.75
C ALA A 97 -3.88 -3.76 -9.42
N ALA A 98 -3.51 -4.43 -8.33
CA ALA A 98 -4.09 -4.20 -7.01
C ALA A 98 -3.83 -2.77 -6.49
N VAL A 99 -2.63 -2.23 -6.70
CA VAL A 99 -2.30 -0.85 -6.34
C VAL A 99 -3.08 0.13 -7.21
N ILE A 100 -3.13 -0.08 -8.54
CA ILE A 100 -3.91 0.75 -9.47
C ILE A 100 -5.40 0.76 -9.08
N LEU A 101 -5.97 -0.40 -8.77
CA LEU A 101 -7.36 -0.51 -8.31
C LEU A 101 -7.59 0.23 -7.00
N GLY A 102 -6.68 0.13 -6.02
CA GLY A 102 -6.77 0.89 -4.76
C GLY A 102 -6.74 2.40 -4.99
N ILE A 103 -5.90 2.88 -5.91
CA ILE A 103 -5.84 4.29 -6.30
C ILE A 103 -7.15 4.71 -6.99
N LEU A 104 -7.65 3.91 -7.95
CA LEU A 104 -8.89 4.18 -8.67
C LEU A 104 -10.10 4.23 -7.73
N VAL A 105 -10.20 3.32 -6.77
CA VAL A 105 -11.24 3.32 -5.73
C VAL A 105 -11.17 4.59 -4.89
N THR A 106 -9.97 5.00 -4.49
CA THR A 106 -9.78 6.24 -3.72
C THR A 106 -10.18 7.48 -4.52
N ILE A 107 -9.76 7.57 -5.79
CA ILE A 107 -10.10 8.71 -6.67
C ILE A 107 -11.59 8.76 -6.96
N SER A 108 -12.21 7.63 -7.34
CA SER A 108 -13.64 7.56 -7.63
C SER A 108 -14.49 7.90 -6.40
N TYR A 109 -14.08 7.48 -5.20
CA TYR A 109 -14.76 7.86 -3.97
C TYR A 109 -14.63 9.36 -3.66
N CYS A 110 -13.44 9.94 -3.84
CA CYS A 110 -13.23 11.39 -3.72
C CYS A 110 -14.07 12.19 -4.74
N LEU A 111 -14.17 11.72 -5.98
CA LEU A 111 -14.98 12.36 -7.02
C LEU A 111 -16.49 12.27 -6.73
N SER A 112 -16.96 11.13 -6.22
CA SER A 112 -18.36 10.91 -5.82
C SER A 112 -18.77 11.81 -4.64
N LEU A 113 -17.87 12.03 -3.67
CA LEU A 113 -18.13 12.97 -2.58
C LEU A 113 -18.11 14.43 -3.06
N ARG A 114 -17.24 14.77 -4.03
CA ARG A 114 -17.22 16.10 -4.66
C ARG A 114 -18.49 16.37 -5.45
N SER A 115 -19.03 15.39 -6.18
CA SER A 115 -20.30 15.55 -6.90
C SER A 115 -21.47 15.72 -5.94
N LYS A 116 -21.52 14.97 -4.84
CA LYS A 116 -22.54 15.14 -3.79
C LYS A 116 -22.45 16.48 -3.06
N ALA A 117 -21.25 17.02 -2.85
CA ALA A 117 -21.08 18.36 -2.27
C ALA A 117 -21.48 19.50 -3.23
N LYS A 118 -21.53 19.23 -4.55
CA LYS A 118 -21.91 20.20 -5.58
C LYS A 118 -23.43 20.24 -5.83
N VAL A 119 -24.16 19.21 -5.40
CA VAL A 119 -25.63 19.21 -5.40
C VAL A 119 -26.08 19.88 -4.10
N PRO A 120 -26.66 21.09 -4.12
CA PRO A 120 -27.19 21.72 -2.92
C PRO A 120 -28.29 20.83 -2.31
N PRO A 121 -28.45 20.77 -0.98
CA PRO A 121 -29.65 20.17 -0.40
C PRO A 121 -30.86 20.89 -0.98
N THR A 122 -31.73 20.14 -1.66
CA THR A 122 -33.04 20.65 -2.08
C THR A 122 -33.83 21.04 -0.83
N PRO A 123 -34.48 22.22 -0.83
CA PRO A 123 -35.24 22.74 0.31
C PRO A 123 -36.42 21.85 0.69
#